data_AF-A0A0W1F330-F1
#
_entry.id   AF-A0A0W1F330-F1
#
_cell.length_a   1.000
_cell.length_b   1.000
_cell.length_c   1.000
_cell.angle_alpha   90.00
_cell.angle_beta   90.00
_cell.angle_gamma   90.00
#
_symmetry.space_group_name_H-M   'P 1'
#
loop_
_entity.id
_entity.type
_entity.pdbx_description
1 polymer ?
#
loop_
_entity_poly.entity_id
_entity_poly.type
_entity_poly.pdbx_seq_one_letter_code
_entity_poly.pdbx_strand_id
1 'polypeptide(L)'
;MLGDPANFKNDNVVYNAMQEVHSVADSSAEMLGRISQDLTVTEPVRHEKAAKVANRLAATAETTQRTLESRAKELVKSSSEIMGTRFTADPSRNAIYTRALDWIAREAKNGDGGYTNIREAILDEPDFALTMYNHSWRLLGLPEDVVLDFKEKIVGKFAPEALEYIDTSVKLDRVAKRYPGFIANVHSSFYSPIELAKLQTRVEV
;
A
#
# COMPACT_ATOMS: atom_id res chain seq x y z
N MET A 1 0.73 9.74 13.76
CA MET A 1 -0.44 9.65 12.83
C MET A 1 -0.01 9.44 11.37
N LEU A 2 1.02 10.13 10.88
CA LEU A 2 1.42 10.16 9.47
C LEU A 2 2.23 8.95 8.96
N GLY A 3 2.51 7.97 9.83
CA GLY A 3 3.47 6.90 9.54
C GLY A 3 4.91 7.35 9.80
N ASP A 4 5.83 6.38 9.80
CA ASP A 4 7.26 6.61 10.01
C ASP A 4 8.00 6.47 8.67
N PRO A 5 8.64 7.54 8.14
CA PRO A 5 9.43 7.49 6.93
C PRO A 5 10.53 6.41 6.96
N ALA A 6 11.06 6.06 8.13
CA ALA A 6 12.13 5.08 8.27
C ALA A 6 11.75 3.68 7.76
N ASN A 7 10.45 3.36 7.72
CA ASN A 7 9.95 2.09 7.18
C ASN A 7 10.02 2.02 5.65
N PHE A 8 10.28 3.14 4.96
CA PHE A 8 10.27 3.24 3.51
C PHE A 8 11.59 3.83 2.96
N LYS A 9 12.70 3.69 3.69
CA LYS A 9 14.02 4.23 3.29
C LYS A 9 14.50 3.81 1.89
N ASN A 10 14.06 2.65 1.43
CA ASN A 10 14.43 2.13 0.10
C ASN A 10 13.57 2.71 -1.03
N ASP A 11 12.49 3.43 -0.71
CA ASP A 11 11.62 4.11 -1.66
C ASP A 11 11.76 5.63 -1.49
N ASN A 12 12.68 6.23 -2.28
CA ASN A 12 12.99 7.66 -2.18
C ASN A 12 11.76 8.56 -2.40
N VAL A 13 10.81 8.14 -3.25
CA VAL A 13 9.62 8.95 -3.56
C VAL A 13 8.72 9.02 -2.33
N VAL A 14 8.43 7.86 -1.73
CA VAL A 14 7.62 7.77 -0.51
C VAL A 14 8.34 8.43 0.66
N TYR A 15 9.62 8.11 0.86
CA TYR A 15 10.43 8.63 1.95
C TYR A 15 10.44 10.16 1.97
N ASN A 16 10.76 10.78 0.83
CA ASN A 16 10.82 12.24 0.72
C ASN A 16 9.45 12.88 0.94
N ALA A 17 8.38 12.32 0.37
CA ALA A 17 7.03 12.86 0.55
C ALA A 17 6.56 12.77 2.02
N MET A 18 6.94 11.71 2.74
CA MET A 18 6.66 11.58 4.17
C MET A 18 7.53 12.51 5.02
N GLN A 19 8.82 12.66 4.70
CA GLN A 19 9.68 13.62 5.39
C GLN A 19 9.20 15.05 5.22
N GLU A 20 8.74 15.41 4.03
CA GLU A 20 8.23 16.74 3.73
C GLU A 20 7.02 17.08 4.62
N VAL A 21 6.02 16.19 4.69
CA VAL A 21 4.84 16.46 5.52
C VAL A 21 5.17 16.52 7.02
N HIS A 22 6.15 15.74 7.51
CA HIS A 22 6.63 15.84 8.89
C HIS A 22 7.29 17.19 9.14
N SER A 23 8.20 17.64 8.28
CA SER A 23 8.87 18.93 8.38
C SER A 23 7.87 20.12 8.29
N VAL A 24 6.90 20.03 7.38
CA VAL A 24 5.83 21.04 7.27
C VAL A 24 4.94 21.03 8.50
N ALA A 25 4.66 19.87 9.11
CA ALA A 25 3.88 19.79 10.35
C ALA A 25 4.61 20.47 11.52
N ASP A 26 5.91 20.21 11.68
CA ASP A 26 6.72 20.80 12.75
C ASP A 26 6.80 22.33 12.60
N SER A 27 7.14 22.82 11.40
CA SER A 27 7.17 24.26 11.12
C SER A 27 5.80 24.93 11.25
N SER A 28 4.71 24.23 10.90
CA SER A 28 3.35 24.72 11.07
C SER A 28 2.95 24.83 12.54
N ALA A 29 3.37 23.88 13.39
CA ALA A 29 3.14 23.92 14.83
C ALA A 29 3.87 25.11 15.48
N GLU A 30 5.13 25.34 15.11
CA GLU A 30 5.89 26.50 15.57
C GLU A 30 5.23 27.83 15.15
N MET A 31 4.80 27.92 13.90
CA MET A 31 4.16 29.13 13.37
C MET A 31 2.81 29.37 14.05
N LEU A 32 2.03 28.33 14.31
CA LEU A 32 0.77 28.43 15.05
C LEU A 32 1.01 28.92 16.49
N GLY A 33 2.04 28.41 17.15
CA GLY A 33 2.48 28.89 18.47
C GLY A 33 2.76 30.39 18.45
N ARG A 34 3.52 30.88 17.48
CA ARG A 34 3.81 32.32 17.32
C ARG A 34 2.55 33.15 17.05
N ILE A 35 1.64 32.67 16.18
CA ILE A 35 0.37 33.35 15.87
C ILE A 35 -0.50 33.44 17.13
N SER A 36 -0.55 32.39 17.94
CA SER A 36 -1.38 32.37 19.16
C SER A 36 -0.92 33.39 20.21
N GLN A 37 0.40 33.60 20.31
CA GLN A 37 1.05 34.51 21.26
C GLN A 37 1.18 35.95 20.74
N ASP A 38 0.80 36.22 19.49
CA ASP A 38 0.88 37.55 18.90
C ASP A 38 -0.23 38.47 19.44
N LEU A 39 0.12 39.26 20.45
CA LEU A 39 -0.77 40.23 21.11
C LEU A 39 -1.07 41.46 20.23
N THR A 40 -0.37 41.64 19.11
CA THR A 40 -0.57 42.81 18.23
C THR A 40 -1.73 42.62 17.25
N VAL A 41 -2.30 41.42 17.21
CA VAL A 41 -3.28 41.01 16.21
C VAL A 41 -4.59 40.59 16.87
N THR A 42 -5.71 41.04 16.30
CA THR A 42 -7.04 40.66 16.78
C THR A 42 -7.31 39.17 16.56
N GLU A 43 -8.21 38.61 17.36
CA GLU A 43 -8.53 37.18 17.33
C GLU A 43 -9.02 36.67 15.95
N PRO A 44 -9.92 37.36 15.22
CA PRO A 44 -10.28 36.96 13.86
C PRO A 44 -9.09 36.89 12.90
N VAL A 45 -8.17 37.86 12.98
CA VAL A 45 -6.98 37.91 12.12
C VAL A 45 -5.97 36.82 12.50
N ARG A 46 -5.87 36.44 13.79
CA ARG A 46 -5.08 35.27 14.22
C ARG A 46 -5.62 33.99 13.58
N HIS A 47 -6.93 33.81 13.56
CA HIS A 47 -7.56 32.66 12.90
C HIS A 47 -7.39 32.67 11.37
N GLU A 48 -7.36 33.84 10.71
CA GLU A 48 -7.02 33.94 9.28
C GLU A 48 -5.59 33.47 8.99
N LYS A 49 -4.62 33.95 9.78
CA LYS A 49 -3.22 33.52 9.65
C LYS A 49 -3.09 32.02 9.92
N ALA A 50 -3.75 31.51 10.96
CA ALA A 50 -3.75 30.09 11.29
C ALA A 50 -4.39 29.23 10.19
N ALA A 51 -5.47 29.71 9.55
CA ALA A 51 -6.10 29.05 8.42
C ALA A 51 -5.16 28.93 7.20
N LYS A 52 -4.35 29.97 6.92
CA LYS A 52 -3.33 29.90 5.85
C LYS A 52 -2.28 28.82 6.14
N VAL A 53 -1.83 28.70 7.39
CA VAL A 53 -0.89 27.65 7.82
C VAL A 53 -1.54 26.27 7.70
N ALA A 54 -2.78 26.12 8.20
CA ALA A 54 -3.55 24.89 8.14
C ALA A 54 -3.74 24.41 6.69
N ASN A 55 -4.13 25.32 5.78
CA ASN A 55 -4.33 25.01 4.37
C ASN A 55 -3.04 24.55 3.69
N ARG A 56 -1.89 25.14 4.04
CA ARG A 56 -0.59 24.70 3.52
C ARG A 56 -0.25 23.28 3.98
N LEU A 57 -0.40 23.01 5.27
CA LEU A 57 -0.16 21.67 5.83
C LEU A 57 -1.11 20.63 5.25
N ALA A 58 -2.40 20.97 5.11
CA ALA A 58 -3.40 20.12 4.49
C ALA A 58 -3.05 19.80 3.03
N ALA A 59 -2.63 20.80 2.24
CA ALA A 59 -2.23 20.59 0.84
C ALA A 59 -0.99 19.68 0.70
N THR A 60 0.02 19.86 1.56
CA THR A 60 1.18 18.95 1.62
C THR A 60 0.72 17.53 1.99
N ALA A 61 -0.14 17.39 3.00
CA ALA A 61 -0.68 16.10 3.44
C ALA A 61 -1.49 15.40 2.33
N GLU A 62 -2.35 16.12 1.60
CA GLU A 62 -3.07 15.58 0.44
C GLU A 62 -2.12 15.11 -0.67
N THR A 63 -1.08 15.88 -0.94
CA THR A 63 -0.07 15.51 -1.94
C THR A 63 0.65 14.23 -1.54
N THR A 64 1.09 14.14 -0.27
CA THR A 64 1.70 12.92 0.26
C THR A 64 0.74 11.74 0.18
N GLN A 65 -0.54 11.91 0.57
CA GLN A 65 -1.55 10.86 0.44
C GLN A 65 -1.65 10.33 -0.99
N ARG A 66 -1.77 11.22 -1.99
CA ARG A 66 -1.83 10.83 -3.41
C ARG A 66 -0.56 10.10 -3.86
N THR A 67 0.62 10.54 -3.40
CA THR A 67 1.88 9.85 -3.69
C THR A 67 1.88 8.43 -3.12
N LEU A 68 1.44 8.23 -1.87
CA LEU A 68 1.35 6.91 -1.25
C LEU A 68 0.37 6.00 -2.01
N GLU A 69 -0.80 6.52 -2.38
CA GLU A 69 -1.81 5.77 -3.14
C GLU A 69 -1.33 5.41 -4.55
N SER A 70 -0.67 6.35 -5.25
CA SER A 70 -0.09 6.10 -6.57
C SER A 70 0.97 5.01 -6.48
N ARG A 71 1.87 5.11 -5.51
CA ARG A 71 2.95 4.15 -5.33
C ARG A 71 2.43 2.75 -4.94
N ALA A 72 1.40 2.68 -4.10
CA ALA A 72 0.75 1.42 -3.77
C ALA A 72 0.16 0.74 -5.02
N LYS A 73 -0.46 1.50 -5.92
CA LYS A 73 -0.99 0.98 -7.20
C LYS A 73 0.13 0.52 -8.15
N GLU A 74 1.22 1.28 -8.24
CA GLU A 74 2.40 0.90 -9.02
C GLU A 74 2.98 -0.44 -8.55
N LEU A 75 3.14 -0.63 -7.24
CA LEU A 75 3.64 -1.88 -6.68
C LEU A 75 2.74 -3.08 -6.98
N VAL A 76 1.41 -2.91 -6.92
CA VAL A 76 0.46 -3.97 -7.32
C VAL A 76 0.59 -4.29 -8.81
N LYS A 77 0.77 -3.27 -9.66
CA LYS A 77 0.99 -3.45 -11.09
C LYS A 77 2.30 -4.20 -11.35
N SER A 78 3.41 -3.77 -10.72
CA SER A 78 4.70 -4.43 -10.84
C SER A 78 4.67 -5.87 -10.31
N SER A 79 3.97 -6.13 -9.21
CA SER A 79 3.72 -7.49 -8.74
C SER A 79 2.97 -8.30 -9.80
N SER A 80 1.93 -7.75 -10.40
CA SER A 80 1.15 -8.44 -11.45
C SER A 80 2.00 -8.73 -12.70
N GLU A 81 2.90 -7.83 -13.09
CA GLU A 81 3.84 -8.02 -14.20
C GLU A 81 4.87 -9.11 -13.91
N ILE A 82 5.41 -9.15 -12.69
CA ILE A 82 6.34 -10.20 -12.25
C ILE A 82 5.63 -11.55 -12.23
N MET A 83 4.44 -11.60 -11.65
CA MET A 83 3.61 -12.79 -11.61
C MET A 83 3.28 -13.28 -13.02
N GLY A 84 2.89 -12.37 -13.92
CA GLY A 84 2.62 -12.68 -15.31
C GLY A 84 3.86 -13.22 -16.03
N THR A 85 5.03 -12.64 -15.80
CA THR A 85 6.28 -13.08 -16.45
C THR A 85 6.75 -14.43 -15.92
N ARG A 86 6.78 -14.61 -14.60
CA ARG A 86 7.31 -15.82 -13.94
C ARG A 86 6.38 -17.02 -14.06
N PHE A 87 5.06 -16.79 -14.14
CA PHE A 87 4.08 -17.86 -14.23
C PHE A 87 3.40 -18.01 -15.60
N THR A 88 3.96 -17.43 -16.66
CA THR A 88 3.52 -17.69 -18.03
C THR A 88 3.93 -19.09 -18.47
N ALA A 89 2.95 -19.89 -18.89
CA ALA A 89 3.20 -21.22 -19.44
C ALA A 89 3.82 -21.14 -20.85
N ASP A 90 4.97 -21.78 -21.03
CA ASP A 90 5.57 -21.98 -22.37
C ASP A 90 4.75 -22.98 -23.21
N PRO A 91 4.15 -22.56 -24.34
CA PRO A 91 3.34 -23.44 -25.17
C PRO A 91 4.10 -24.68 -25.70
N SER A 92 5.42 -24.58 -25.90
CA SER A 92 6.25 -25.69 -26.37
C SER A 92 6.36 -26.83 -25.35
N ARG A 93 6.18 -26.51 -24.06
CA ARG A 93 6.23 -27.44 -22.93
C ARG A 93 4.87 -27.99 -22.53
N ASN A 94 3.80 -27.72 -23.29
CA ASN A 94 2.44 -28.12 -22.93
C ASN A 94 2.30 -29.62 -22.61
N ALA A 95 2.97 -30.50 -23.37
CA ALA A 95 2.98 -31.93 -23.09
C ALA A 95 3.55 -32.29 -21.71
N ILE A 96 4.50 -31.50 -21.20
CA ILE A 96 5.06 -31.64 -19.85
C ILE A 96 4.04 -31.20 -18.81
N TYR A 97 3.41 -30.04 -19.00
CA TYR A 97 2.38 -29.54 -18.08
C TYR A 97 1.19 -30.49 -17.96
N THR A 98 0.72 -31.09 -19.06
CA THR A 98 -0.34 -32.11 -19.00
C THR A 98 0.09 -33.33 -18.20
N ARG A 99 1.33 -33.81 -18.37
CA ARG A 99 1.86 -34.93 -17.59
C ARG A 99 2.02 -34.60 -16.11
N ALA A 100 2.46 -33.37 -15.80
CA ALA A 100 2.54 -32.88 -14.44
C ALA A 100 1.14 -32.79 -13.80
N LEU A 101 0.14 -32.30 -14.55
CA LEU A 101 -1.25 -32.22 -14.12
C LEU A 101 -1.81 -33.60 -13.80
N ASP A 102 -1.61 -34.57 -14.70
CA ASP A 102 -2.03 -35.96 -14.48
C ASP A 102 -1.35 -36.59 -13.27
N TRP A 103 -0.06 -36.31 -13.07
CA TRP A 103 0.68 -36.78 -11.91
C TRP A 103 0.11 -36.17 -10.62
N ILE A 104 -0.08 -34.85 -10.57
CA ILE A 104 -0.64 -34.15 -9.41
C ILE A 104 -2.02 -34.72 -9.07
N ALA A 105 -2.89 -34.88 -10.07
CA ALA A 105 -4.25 -35.39 -9.87
C ALA A 105 -4.30 -36.86 -9.42
N ARG A 106 -3.30 -37.68 -9.79
CA ARG A 106 -3.14 -39.04 -9.23
C ARG A 106 -2.63 -38.98 -7.79
N GLU A 107 -1.62 -38.16 -7.55
CA GLU A 107 -0.99 -38.04 -6.23
C GLU A 107 -1.95 -37.47 -5.18
N ALA A 108 -2.86 -36.58 -5.59
CA ALA A 108 -3.93 -36.05 -4.74
C ALA A 108 -4.86 -37.15 -4.19
N LYS A 109 -4.96 -38.30 -4.86
CA LYS A 109 -5.76 -39.45 -4.42
C LYS A 109 -5.01 -40.38 -3.46
N ASN A 110 -3.69 -40.20 -3.30
CA ASN A 110 -2.83 -41.07 -2.50
C ASN A 110 -2.82 -40.74 -0.99
N GLY A 111 -3.77 -39.94 -0.48
CA GLY A 111 -3.93 -39.66 0.95
C GLY A 111 -2.76 -38.88 1.58
N ASP A 112 -2.49 -39.12 2.87
CA ASP A 112 -1.57 -38.32 3.71
C ASP A 112 -0.13 -38.17 3.17
N GLY A 113 0.34 -39.10 2.34
CA GLY A 113 1.65 -38.98 1.66
C GLY A 113 1.61 -38.11 0.39
N GLY A 114 0.47 -38.07 -0.30
CA GLY A 114 0.35 -37.43 -1.60
C GLY A 114 0.49 -35.91 -1.55
N TYR A 115 -0.02 -35.26 -0.50
CA TYR A 115 0.05 -33.79 -0.39
C TYR A 115 1.48 -33.33 -0.09
N THR A 116 2.25 -34.14 0.63
CA THR A 116 3.68 -33.89 0.87
C THR A 116 4.47 -34.03 -0.43
N ASN A 117 4.25 -35.10 -1.19
CA ASN A 117 4.90 -35.31 -2.49
C ASN A 117 4.58 -34.19 -3.48
N ILE A 118 3.33 -33.74 -3.54
CA ILE A 118 2.93 -32.61 -4.38
C ILE A 118 3.65 -31.35 -3.93
N ARG A 119 3.69 -31.06 -2.62
CA ARG A 119 4.36 -29.88 -2.07
C ARG A 119 5.85 -29.86 -2.42
N GLU A 120 6.55 -30.99 -2.32
CA GLU A 120 7.95 -31.11 -2.70
C GLU A 120 8.13 -30.85 -4.20
N ALA A 121 7.35 -31.53 -5.04
CA ALA A 121 7.44 -31.40 -6.50
C ALA A 121 7.18 -29.96 -6.98
N ILE A 122 6.13 -29.29 -6.49
CA ILE A 122 5.81 -27.91 -6.90
C ILE A 122 6.81 -26.89 -6.41
N LEU A 123 7.59 -27.20 -5.37
CA LEU A 123 8.63 -26.33 -4.89
C LEU A 123 9.94 -26.60 -5.62
N ASP A 124 10.27 -27.83 -5.95
CA ASP A 124 11.57 -28.15 -6.54
C ASP A 124 11.60 -27.99 -8.06
N GLU A 125 10.48 -28.25 -8.75
CA GLU A 125 10.42 -28.25 -10.21
C GLU A 125 9.55 -27.12 -10.78
N PRO A 126 10.11 -26.19 -11.59
CA PRO A 126 9.37 -25.07 -12.16
C PRO A 126 8.15 -25.46 -13.00
N ASP A 127 8.20 -26.60 -13.71
CA ASP A 127 7.05 -27.07 -14.51
C ASP A 127 5.86 -27.49 -13.63
N PHE A 128 6.13 -28.08 -12.47
CA PHE A 128 5.10 -28.43 -11.49
C PHE A 128 4.53 -27.18 -10.82
N ALA A 129 5.40 -26.21 -10.49
CA ALA A 129 4.98 -24.90 -10.00
C ALA A 129 4.05 -24.20 -10.98
N LEU A 130 4.44 -24.13 -12.27
CA LEU A 130 3.65 -23.55 -13.35
C LEU A 130 2.33 -24.29 -13.55
N THR A 131 2.35 -25.61 -13.48
CA THR A 131 1.13 -26.43 -13.61
C THR A 131 0.16 -26.15 -12.47
N MET A 132 0.63 -26.17 -11.22
CA MET A 132 -0.18 -25.86 -10.04
C MET A 132 -0.73 -24.43 -10.10
N TYR A 133 0.07 -23.46 -10.52
CA TYR A 133 -0.33 -22.06 -10.58
C TYR A 133 -1.41 -21.80 -11.66
N ASN A 134 -1.27 -22.38 -12.84
CA ASN A 134 -2.11 -22.08 -14.01
C ASN A 134 -3.40 -22.92 -14.12
N HIS A 135 -3.54 -24.00 -13.35
CA HIS A 135 -4.71 -24.87 -13.42
C HIS A 135 -5.69 -24.64 -12.26
N SER A 136 -6.95 -25.04 -12.49
CA SER A 136 -7.99 -24.99 -11.46
C SER A 136 -7.86 -26.15 -10.48
N TRP A 137 -8.27 -25.93 -9.23
CA TRP A 137 -8.25 -26.96 -8.19
C TRP A 137 -9.01 -28.23 -8.58
N ARG A 138 -10.08 -28.09 -9.39
CA ARG A 138 -10.86 -29.21 -9.93
C ARG A 138 -10.04 -30.12 -10.83
N LEU A 139 -9.19 -29.55 -11.69
CA LEU A 139 -8.32 -30.34 -12.58
C LEU A 139 -7.17 -31.00 -11.81
N LEU A 140 -6.70 -30.34 -10.75
CA LEU A 140 -5.65 -30.85 -9.87
C LEU A 140 -6.15 -31.94 -8.91
N GLY A 141 -7.47 -32.12 -8.79
CA GLY A 141 -8.07 -33.10 -7.88
C GLY A 141 -7.87 -32.77 -6.40
N LEU A 142 -7.58 -31.50 -6.08
CA LEU A 142 -7.28 -31.02 -4.72
C LEU A 142 -8.39 -30.09 -4.22
N PRO A 143 -8.64 -30.03 -2.90
CA PRO A 143 -9.45 -28.98 -2.30
C PRO A 143 -8.93 -27.57 -2.63
N GLU A 144 -9.83 -26.60 -2.75
CA GLU A 144 -9.49 -25.23 -3.16
C GLU A 144 -8.52 -24.55 -2.20
N ASP A 145 -8.74 -24.72 -0.89
CA ASP A 145 -7.89 -24.20 0.18
C ASP A 145 -6.46 -24.76 0.11
N VAL A 146 -6.31 -26.05 -0.21
CA VAL A 146 -4.99 -26.69 -0.39
C VAL A 146 -4.26 -26.13 -1.61
N VAL A 147 -4.98 -25.93 -2.72
CA VAL A 147 -4.37 -25.31 -3.91
C VAL A 147 -3.96 -23.87 -3.65
N LEU A 148 -4.74 -23.11 -2.87
CA LEU A 148 -4.36 -21.74 -2.48
C LEU A 148 -3.09 -21.72 -1.62
N ASP A 149 -2.98 -22.60 -0.62
CA ASP A 149 -1.75 -22.76 0.19
C ASP A 149 -0.53 -23.11 -0.68
N PHE A 150 -0.71 -24.02 -1.64
CA PHE A 150 0.36 -24.38 -2.58
C PHE A 150 0.75 -23.23 -3.50
N LYS A 151 -0.21 -22.47 -4.02
CA LYS A 151 0.08 -21.28 -4.82
C LYS A 151 0.84 -20.24 -3.99
N GLU A 152 0.44 -19.99 -2.75
CA GLU A 152 1.17 -19.07 -1.86
C GLU A 152 2.63 -19.50 -1.68
N LYS A 153 2.88 -20.80 -1.43
CA LYS A 153 4.24 -21.35 -1.29
C LYS A 153 5.05 -21.26 -2.58
N ILE A 154 4.44 -21.53 -3.73
CA ILE A 154 5.05 -21.38 -5.05
C ILE A 154 5.46 -19.92 -5.28
N VAL A 155 4.56 -18.97 -5.01
CA VAL A 155 4.89 -17.54 -5.14
C VAL A 155 6.00 -17.14 -4.18
N GLY A 156 5.99 -17.64 -2.93
CA GLY A 156 7.05 -17.41 -1.97
C GLY A 156 8.43 -17.90 -2.42
N LYS A 157 8.51 -19.05 -3.10
CA LYS A 157 9.78 -19.60 -3.60
C LYS A 157 10.20 -18.97 -4.92
N PHE A 158 9.28 -18.86 -5.86
CA PHE A 158 9.59 -18.52 -7.25
C PHE A 158 9.29 -17.08 -7.62
N ALA A 159 8.67 -16.26 -6.77
CA ALA A 159 8.43 -14.83 -7.02
C ALA A 159 8.41 -14.03 -5.70
N PRO A 160 9.44 -14.18 -4.83
CA PRO A 160 9.44 -13.53 -3.51
C PRO A 160 9.31 -12.01 -3.59
N GLU A 161 9.86 -11.38 -4.63
CA GLU A 161 9.75 -9.93 -4.79
C GLU A 161 8.32 -9.45 -5.10
N ALA A 162 7.48 -10.30 -5.71
CA ALA A 162 6.08 -9.97 -5.96
C ALA A 162 5.31 -9.88 -4.64
N LEU A 163 5.60 -10.79 -3.70
CA LEU A 163 5.04 -10.72 -2.34
C LEU A 163 5.51 -9.48 -1.60
N GLU A 164 6.79 -9.12 -1.72
CA GLU A 164 7.33 -7.90 -1.10
C GLU A 164 6.62 -6.64 -1.63
N TYR A 165 6.33 -6.58 -2.93
CA TYR A 165 5.56 -5.49 -3.52
C TYR A 165 4.12 -5.45 -3.03
N ILE A 166 3.45 -6.59 -2.89
CA ILE A 166 2.10 -6.67 -2.32
C ILE A 166 2.11 -6.19 -0.86
N ASP A 167 3.01 -6.71 -0.02
CA ASP A 167 3.10 -6.32 1.39
C ASP A 167 3.40 -4.82 1.54
N THR A 168 4.35 -4.32 0.76
CA THR A 168 4.70 -2.88 0.75
C THR A 168 3.51 -2.04 0.29
N SER A 169 2.78 -2.47 -0.74
CA SER A 169 1.55 -1.79 -1.20
C SER A 169 0.49 -1.71 -0.10
N VAL A 170 0.24 -2.82 0.61
CA VAL A 170 -0.72 -2.85 1.73
C VAL A 170 -0.29 -1.93 2.87
N LYS A 171 1.01 -1.87 3.16
CA LYS A 171 1.57 -0.94 4.15
C LYS A 171 1.34 0.52 3.73
N LEU A 172 1.60 0.88 2.48
CA LEU A 172 1.39 2.22 1.95
C LEU A 172 -0.10 2.62 1.99
N ASP A 173 -0.99 1.75 1.52
CA ASP A 173 -2.45 1.99 1.56
C ASP A 173 -2.96 2.20 2.99
N ARG A 174 -2.48 1.40 3.95
CA ARG A 174 -2.81 1.56 5.37
C ARG A 174 -2.35 2.91 5.93
N VAL A 175 -1.19 3.40 5.51
CA VAL A 175 -0.68 4.71 5.94
C VAL A 175 -1.48 5.83 5.27
N ALA A 176 -1.73 5.74 3.96
CA ALA A 176 -2.50 6.72 3.20
C ALA A 176 -3.89 6.96 3.79
N LYS A 177 -4.60 5.90 4.20
CA LYS A 177 -5.92 5.97 4.85
C LYS A 177 -5.97 6.81 6.13
N ARG A 178 -4.83 7.15 6.74
CA ARG A 178 -4.76 7.99 7.94
C ARG A 178 -4.77 9.49 7.63
N TYR A 179 -4.40 9.88 6.41
CA TYR A 179 -4.26 11.28 6.01
C TYR A 179 -5.57 12.06 6.03
N PRO A 180 -6.72 11.54 5.57
CA PRO A 180 -7.98 12.27 5.66
C PRO A 180 -8.35 12.68 7.09
N GLY A 181 -8.15 11.78 8.06
CA GLY A 181 -8.37 12.08 9.48
C GLY A 181 -7.37 13.12 10.02
N PHE A 182 -6.11 13.05 9.61
CA PHE A 182 -5.11 14.06 9.95
C PHE A 182 -5.48 15.44 9.40
N ILE A 183 -5.87 15.53 8.13
CA ILE A 183 -6.28 16.79 7.48
C ILE A 183 -7.48 17.41 8.20
N ALA A 184 -8.50 16.61 8.53
CA ALA A 184 -9.65 17.07 9.30
C ALA A 184 -9.25 17.62 10.69
N ASN A 185 -8.30 16.95 11.36
CA ASN A 185 -7.77 17.41 12.64
C ASN A 185 -7.00 18.72 12.53
N VAL A 186 -6.22 18.91 11.45
CA VAL A 186 -5.52 20.17 11.19
C VAL A 186 -6.50 21.33 11.06
N HIS A 187 -7.54 21.19 10.23
CA HIS A 187 -8.53 22.27 10.04
C HIS A 187 -9.30 22.59 11.32
N SER A 188 -9.72 21.57 12.07
CA SER A 188 -10.48 21.78 13.31
C SER A 188 -9.65 22.32 14.48
N SER A 189 -8.34 22.02 14.52
CA SER A 189 -7.47 22.42 15.64
C SER A 189 -6.81 23.79 15.43
N PHE A 190 -6.57 24.19 14.16
CA PHE A 190 -5.78 25.40 13.88
C PHE A 190 -6.62 26.67 13.90
N TYR A 191 -7.89 26.60 13.52
CA TYR A 191 -8.73 27.80 13.47
C TYR A 191 -10.21 27.53 13.70
N SER A 192 -10.94 28.57 14.10
CA SER A 192 -12.40 28.54 14.23
C SER A 192 -13.04 29.12 12.96
N PRO A 193 -13.91 28.38 12.26
CA PRO A 193 -14.67 28.90 11.13
C PRO A 193 -15.55 30.12 11.49
N ILE A 194 -16.01 30.19 12.74
CA ILE A 194 -16.84 31.29 13.24
C ILE A 194 -16.02 32.58 13.32
N GLU A 195 -14.78 32.51 13.79
CA GLU A 195 -13.90 33.67 13.88
C GLU A 195 -13.46 34.16 12.50
N LEU A 196 -13.28 33.25 11.53
CA LEU A 196 -13.05 33.63 10.13
C LEU A 196 -14.25 34.36 9.52
N ALA A 197 -15.48 33.94 9.80
CA ALA A 197 -16.67 34.59 9.27
C ALA A 197 -16.80 36.06 9.72
N LYS A 198 -16.31 36.40 10.92
CA LYS A 198 -16.29 37.80 11.42
C LYS A 198 -15.41 38.73 10.58
N LEU A 199 -14.43 38.21 9.83
CA LEU A 199 -13.63 39.03 8.91
C LEU A 199 -14.41 39.42 7.66
N GLN A 200 -15.40 38.62 7.24
CA GLN A 200 -16.23 38.94 6.07
C GLN A 200 -17.21 40.08 6.35
N THR A 201 -17.49 40.36 7.63
CA THR A 201 -18.34 41.49 8.06
C THR A 201 -17.55 42.79 8.27
N ARG A 202 -16.26 42.81 7.95
CA ARG A 202 -15.40 43.97 8.17
C ARG A 202 -15.72 45.04 7.12
N VAL A 203 -16.11 46.23 7.57
CA VAL A 203 -16.30 47.41 6.71
C VAL A 203 -14.92 48.04 6.47
N GLU A 204 -14.50 48.12 5.21
CA GLU A 204 -13.35 48.93 4.81
C GLU A 204 -13.72 50.41 4.96
N VAL A 205 -12.93 51.16 5.73
CA VAL A 205 -13.07 52.61 5.95
C VAL A 205 -11.82 53.29 5.42
#